data_AF-A0A059AWX4-F1
#
_entry.id   AF-A0A059AWX4-F1
#
_cell.length_a   1.000
_cell.length_b   1.000
_cell.length_c   1.000
_cell.angle_alpha   90.00
_cell.angle_beta   90.00
_cell.angle_gamma   90.00
#
_symmetry.space_group_name_H-M   'P 1'
#
loop_
_entity.id
_entity.type
_entity.pdbx_description
1 polymer ?
#
loop_
_entity_poly.entity_id
_entity_poly.type
_entity_poly.pdbx_seq_one_letter_code
_entity_poly.pdbx_strand_id
1 'polypeptide(L)'
;MECLIQVFPDVYHLQTLEALLGSCSQLQPTVDVKMLLSQLMDRLSNYAASSPDVLPEFLQVEAFAKLSSAIWKVIDAHAEMPVVGAISLYVSLLTFTLRVHPDRLDYVDQVLGACVKKLSGKPKLEDRRATKQIVALLSAPIEKYNDVVRALTLPNYPRVMEYLDSSTNKQMALVIIQSIMKNNTCIKEADKVEVLFELIEGLVKDVEGIAEDELDEEDFNEEQNSVARLIHMLYNDDPEEMLKIICAVQKHIMDGGPNRLPFTVPSLVFSALRLVRQLQSQDGEVVGEELPATPRKLFQLLSQIIEALSSVPSPELALRLYLQCAEAAGDCDLEPVAYEFFTQAFVLYEEEVADSKAQVTAIHLIIGSLQRMTVFGVENRDTLTHKATGYSAKLLKKHDQCRAVYACSHLFWVDNHEGIKDGERVLLCLKRALRIANAAQQMASVTRGSAGPVTLFVEILNKYLYFFEKGNPQVTSSAIQSLVELIKNEMQSDSTTQDPASDTFFVSTVPYIQYQKEKGGMMGEKYEPIKV
;
A
#
# COMPACT_ATOMS: atom_id res chain seq x y z
N MET A 1 46.42 -24.98 -20.60
CA MET A 1 46.13 -23.88 -19.66
C MET A 1 45.13 -24.30 -18.60
N GLU A 2 43.97 -24.86 -18.97
CA GLU A 2 42.96 -25.31 -17.99
C GLU A 2 43.52 -26.24 -16.91
N CYS A 3 44.25 -27.29 -17.28
CA CYS A 3 44.86 -28.19 -16.28
C CYS A 3 45.82 -27.48 -15.32
N LEU A 4 46.51 -26.42 -15.76
CA LEU A 4 47.36 -25.63 -14.87
C LEU A 4 46.48 -24.89 -13.84
N ILE A 5 45.40 -24.26 -14.32
CA ILE A 5 44.44 -23.54 -13.48
C ILE A 5 43.65 -24.48 -12.56
N GLN A 6 43.53 -25.77 -12.84
CA GLN A 6 42.79 -26.72 -11.98
C GLN A 6 43.67 -27.50 -11.01
N VAL A 7 44.91 -27.85 -11.40
CA VAL A 7 45.76 -28.76 -10.61
C VAL A 7 46.59 -28.02 -9.56
N PHE A 8 46.99 -26.77 -9.84
CA PHE A 8 47.89 -26.04 -8.93
C PHE A 8 47.14 -25.27 -7.83
N PRO A 9 47.76 -25.10 -6.64
CA PRO A 9 47.22 -24.25 -5.56
C PRO A 9 47.01 -22.78 -5.93
N ASP A 10 46.00 -22.16 -5.34
CA ASP A 10 45.61 -20.76 -5.60
C ASP A 10 46.70 -19.74 -5.23
N VAL A 11 47.53 -20.05 -4.22
CA VAL A 11 48.69 -19.22 -3.81
C VAL A 11 49.68 -19.03 -4.97
N TYR A 12 49.96 -20.10 -5.73
CA TYR A 12 50.87 -20.00 -6.87
C TYR A 12 50.24 -19.19 -8.00
N HIS A 13 48.94 -19.33 -8.22
CA HIS A 13 48.22 -18.51 -9.20
C HIS A 13 48.23 -17.04 -8.83
N LEU A 14 48.10 -16.71 -7.54
CA LEU A 14 48.21 -15.33 -7.04
C LEU A 14 49.60 -14.74 -7.33
N GLN A 15 50.67 -15.44 -6.94
CA GLN A 15 52.04 -14.93 -7.08
C GLN A 15 52.50 -14.86 -8.54
N THR A 16 51.98 -15.72 -9.42
CA THR A 16 52.34 -15.77 -10.85
C THR A 16 51.28 -15.16 -11.77
N LEU A 17 50.32 -14.42 -11.21
CA LEU A 17 49.14 -13.90 -11.92
C LEU A 17 49.50 -13.12 -13.18
N GLU A 18 50.53 -12.29 -13.13
CA GLU A 18 50.99 -11.48 -14.26
C GLU A 18 51.52 -12.33 -15.42
N ALA A 19 52.34 -13.34 -15.11
CA ALA A 19 52.87 -14.27 -16.11
C ALA A 19 51.75 -15.14 -16.71
N LEU A 20 50.79 -15.57 -15.87
CA LEU A 20 49.66 -16.38 -16.29
C LEU A 20 48.73 -15.59 -17.24
N LEU A 21 48.37 -14.35 -16.87
CA LEU A 21 47.53 -13.47 -17.70
C LEU A 21 48.25 -13.04 -18.98
N GLY A 22 49.55 -12.77 -18.91
CA GLY A 22 50.38 -12.52 -20.10
C GLY A 22 50.36 -13.70 -21.07
N SER A 23 50.41 -14.93 -20.56
CA SER A 23 50.33 -16.14 -21.37
C SER A 23 48.93 -16.33 -21.99
N CYS A 24 47.86 -15.92 -21.31
CA CYS A 24 46.50 -15.97 -21.86
C CYS A 24 46.35 -15.10 -23.13
N SER A 25 47.08 -13.97 -23.22
CA SER A 25 47.06 -13.11 -24.41
C SER A 25 47.78 -13.70 -25.64
N GLN A 26 48.59 -14.74 -25.43
CA GLN A 26 49.36 -15.42 -26.48
C GLN A 26 48.68 -16.70 -26.99
N LEU A 27 47.49 -17.02 -26.47
CA LEU A 27 46.73 -18.19 -26.89
C LEU A 27 46.18 -18.02 -28.30
N GLN A 28 45.98 -19.15 -29.00
CA GLN A 28 45.37 -19.11 -30.32
C GLN A 28 43.93 -18.58 -30.24
N PRO A 29 43.46 -17.83 -31.24
CA PRO A 29 42.12 -17.20 -31.22
C PRO A 29 40.95 -18.20 -31.12
N THR A 30 41.19 -19.47 -31.45
CA THR A 30 40.21 -20.56 -31.36
C THR A 30 40.02 -21.09 -29.94
N VAL A 31 40.89 -20.72 -28.99
CA VAL A 31 40.82 -21.15 -27.60
C VAL A 31 39.78 -20.31 -26.86
N ASP A 32 38.94 -20.95 -26.05
CA ASP A 32 37.96 -20.27 -25.20
C ASP A 32 38.67 -19.59 -24.00
N VAL A 33 39.28 -18.43 -24.26
CA VAL A 33 39.96 -17.62 -23.24
C VAL A 33 38.98 -17.14 -22.17
N LYS A 34 37.69 -16.98 -22.52
CA LYS A 34 36.64 -16.60 -21.58
C LYS A 34 36.53 -17.65 -20.48
N MET A 35 36.39 -18.93 -20.84
CA MET A 35 36.22 -20.01 -19.88
C MET A 35 37.42 -20.12 -18.93
N LEU A 36 38.66 -19.98 -19.44
CA LEU A 36 39.87 -20.00 -18.63
C LEU A 36 39.93 -18.86 -17.60
N LEU A 37 39.62 -17.63 -18.04
CA LEU A 37 39.64 -16.47 -17.15
C LEU A 37 38.52 -16.51 -16.11
N SER A 38 37.32 -16.96 -16.49
CA SER A 38 36.22 -17.18 -15.54
C SER A 38 36.58 -18.22 -14.49
N GLN A 39 37.13 -19.38 -14.88
CA GLN A 39 37.55 -20.42 -13.92
C GLN A 39 38.64 -19.91 -12.95
N LEU A 40 39.61 -19.15 -13.46
CA LEU A 40 40.65 -18.55 -12.61
C LEU A 40 40.06 -17.57 -11.60
N MET A 41 39.18 -16.68 -12.05
CA MET A 41 38.52 -15.71 -11.17
C MET A 41 37.64 -16.40 -10.13
N ASP A 42 36.89 -17.43 -10.50
CA ASP A 42 36.03 -18.19 -9.58
C ASP A 42 36.87 -18.90 -8.50
N ARG A 43 37.99 -19.50 -8.89
CA ARG A 43 38.94 -20.12 -7.95
C ARG A 43 39.52 -19.10 -6.97
N LEU A 44 40.05 -17.99 -7.46
CA LEU A 44 40.60 -16.93 -6.62
C LEU A 44 39.53 -16.30 -5.71
N SER A 45 38.30 -16.15 -6.23
CA SER A 45 37.14 -15.67 -5.49
C SER A 45 36.73 -16.61 -4.35
N ASN A 46 36.79 -17.92 -4.58
CA ASN A 46 36.51 -18.93 -3.55
C ASN A 46 37.65 -18.98 -2.53
N TYR A 47 38.89 -18.88 -2.98
CA TYR A 47 40.06 -18.84 -2.10
C TYR A 47 40.03 -17.64 -1.14
N ALA A 48 39.70 -16.44 -1.65
CA ALA A 48 39.51 -15.25 -0.82
C ALA A 48 38.34 -15.38 0.17
N ALA A 49 37.28 -16.10 -0.20
CA ALA A 49 36.15 -16.35 0.69
C ALA A 49 36.44 -17.37 1.79
N SER A 50 37.26 -18.39 1.50
CA SER A 50 37.64 -19.44 2.48
C SER A 50 38.74 -19.00 3.43
N SER A 51 39.63 -18.10 2.99
CA SER A 51 40.81 -17.68 3.76
C SER A 51 40.93 -16.15 3.79
N PRO A 52 40.26 -15.47 4.75
CA PRO A 52 40.30 -14.00 4.84
C PRO A 52 41.69 -13.44 5.16
N ASP A 53 42.58 -14.25 5.75
CA ASP A 53 43.96 -13.86 6.07
C ASP A 53 44.80 -13.52 4.82
N VAL A 54 44.34 -13.94 3.64
CA VAL A 54 45.06 -13.78 2.37
C VAL A 54 44.65 -12.52 1.62
N LEU A 55 43.59 -11.83 2.05
CA LEU A 55 43.11 -10.57 1.46
C LEU A 55 44.20 -9.49 1.33
N PRO A 56 45.13 -9.32 2.30
CA PRO A 56 46.25 -8.39 2.14
C PRO A 56 47.19 -8.76 0.99
N GLU A 57 47.39 -10.05 0.72
CA GLU A 57 48.23 -10.50 -0.41
C GLU A 57 47.59 -10.15 -1.75
N PHE A 58 46.26 -10.25 -1.86
CA PHE A 58 45.53 -9.81 -3.07
C PHE A 58 45.70 -8.31 -3.33
N LEU A 59 45.71 -7.49 -2.29
CA LEU A 59 45.99 -6.05 -2.37
C LEU A 59 47.44 -5.78 -2.80
N GLN A 60 48.41 -6.49 -2.22
CA GLN A 60 49.84 -6.33 -2.55
C GLN A 60 50.15 -6.69 -4.00
N VAL A 61 49.49 -7.71 -4.54
CA VAL A 61 49.69 -8.16 -5.93
C VAL A 61 48.89 -7.30 -6.93
N GLU A 62 48.11 -6.34 -6.45
CA GLU A 62 47.19 -5.52 -7.26
C GLU A 62 46.30 -6.40 -8.16
N ALA A 63 45.79 -7.50 -7.59
CA ALA A 63 45.12 -8.56 -8.35
C ALA A 63 43.96 -8.03 -9.19
N PHE A 64 43.19 -7.08 -8.67
CA PHE A 64 42.13 -6.41 -9.43
C PHE A 64 42.65 -5.69 -10.67
N ALA A 65 43.70 -4.86 -10.55
CA ALA A 65 44.25 -4.09 -11.66
C ALA A 65 44.83 -5.01 -12.76
N LYS A 66 45.48 -6.10 -12.36
CA LYS A 66 46.02 -7.10 -13.29
C LYS A 66 44.90 -7.86 -14.02
N LEU A 67 43.88 -8.32 -13.29
CA LEU A 67 42.73 -9.01 -13.86
C LEU A 67 41.90 -8.09 -14.77
N SER A 68 41.61 -6.87 -14.35
CA SER A 68 40.83 -5.92 -15.13
C SER A 68 41.56 -5.52 -16.41
N SER A 69 42.87 -5.21 -16.34
CA SER A 69 43.69 -4.92 -17.52
C SER A 69 43.74 -6.09 -18.50
N ALA A 70 43.88 -7.33 -18.00
CA ALA A 70 43.87 -8.51 -18.85
C ALA A 70 42.51 -8.70 -19.54
N ILE A 71 41.42 -8.55 -18.79
CA ILE A 71 40.05 -8.68 -19.34
C ILE A 71 39.80 -7.61 -20.41
N TRP A 72 40.15 -6.35 -20.16
CA TRP A 72 40.00 -5.28 -21.15
C TRP A 72 40.79 -5.59 -22.42
N LYS A 73 42.06 -6.02 -22.29
CA LYS A 73 42.89 -6.42 -23.44
C LYS A 73 42.30 -7.59 -24.21
N VAL A 74 41.78 -8.61 -23.54
CA VAL A 74 41.13 -9.76 -24.21
C VAL A 74 39.88 -9.31 -24.95
N ILE A 75 39.06 -8.44 -24.35
CA ILE A 75 37.82 -7.94 -24.95
C ILE A 75 38.10 -7.00 -26.15
N ASP A 76 39.18 -6.22 -26.11
CA ASP A 76 39.59 -5.33 -27.20
C ASP A 76 40.29 -6.10 -28.33
N ALA A 77 41.11 -7.11 -28.01
CA ALA A 77 41.79 -7.95 -29.00
C ALA A 77 40.82 -8.86 -29.79
N HIS A 78 39.71 -9.25 -29.17
CA HIS A 78 38.65 -10.05 -29.81
C HIS A 78 37.43 -9.19 -30.16
N ALA A 79 37.55 -8.39 -31.23
CA ALA A 79 36.47 -7.51 -31.70
C ALA A 79 35.16 -8.28 -32.03
N GLU A 80 35.24 -9.54 -32.43
CA GLU A 80 34.08 -10.43 -32.71
C GLU A 80 33.52 -11.13 -31.46
N MET A 81 34.03 -10.89 -30.25
CA MET A 81 33.53 -11.54 -29.05
C MET A 81 32.03 -11.21 -28.83
N PRO A 82 31.16 -12.22 -28.66
CA PRO A 82 29.76 -12.01 -28.34
C PRO A 82 29.58 -11.19 -27.07
N VAL A 83 28.54 -10.35 -27.01
CA VAL A 83 28.24 -9.47 -25.86
C VAL A 83 28.08 -10.28 -24.57
N VAL A 84 27.43 -11.44 -24.65
CA VAL A 84 27.30 -12.42 -23.56
C VAL A 84 28.67 -12.84 -22.98
N GLY A 85 29.68 -12.99 -23.85
CA GLY A 85 31.04 -13.39 -23.44
C GLY A 85 31.71 -12.32 -22.60
N ALA A 86 31.67 -11.07 -23.08
CA ALA A 86 32.23 -9.92 -22.36
C ALA A 86 31.52 -9.68 -21.03
N ILE A 87 30.18 -9.70 -20.99
CA ILE A 87 29.42 -9.49 -19.75
C ILE A 87 29.71 -10.60 -18.75
N SER A 88 29.80 -11.86 -19.19
CA SER A 88 30.13 -12.98 -18.30
C SER A 88 31.52 -12.83 -17.67
N LEU A 89 32.50 -12.26 -18.37
CA LEU A 89 33.80 -11.92 -17.77
C LEU A 89 33.66 -10.77 -16.75
N TYR A 90 32.84 -9.75 -17.05
CA TYR A 90 32.55 -8.69 -16.09
C TYR A 90 31.83 -9.22 -14.84
N VAL A 91 30.92 -10.19 -14.96
CA VAL A 91 30.26 -10.85 -13.82
C VAL A 91 31.28 -11.59 -12.96
N SER A 92 32.18 -12.37 -13.56
CA SER A 92 33.25 -13.05 -12.82
C SER A 92 34.19 -12.06 -12.12
N LEU A 93 34.57 -10.96 -12.80
CA LEU A 93 35.42 -9.91 -12.22
C LEU A 93 34.72 -9.16 -11.09
N LEU A 94 33.43 -8.87 -11.25
CA LEU A 94 32.65 -8.21 -10.22
C LEU A 94 32.48 -9.11 -9.00
N THR A 95 32.18 -10.40 -9.20
CA THR A 95 32.08 -11.39 -8.12
C THR A 95 33.39 -11.50 -7.34
N PHE A 96 34.53 -11.51 -8.05
CA PHE A 96 35.85 -11.44 -7.44
C PHE A 96 36.03 -10.16 -6.62
N THR A 97 35.71 -9.01 -7.20
CA THR A 97 35.87 -7.69 -6.55
C THR A 97 35.03 -7.60 -5.28
N LEU A 98 33.77 -8.04 -5.33
CA LEU A 98 32.84 -8.03 -4.19
C LEU A 98 33.28 -8.95 -3.05
N ARG A 99 34.10 -9.98 -3.33
CA ARG A 99 34.63 -10.89 -2.31
C ARG A 99 35.97 -10.45 -1.74
N VAL A 100 36.85 -9.92 -2.60
CA VAL A 100 38.22 -9.56 -2.23
C VAL A 100 38.32 -8.11 -1.74
N HIS A 101 37.52 -7.21 -2.30
CA HIS A 101 37.51 -5.78 -2.00
C HIS A 101 36.08 -5.28 -1.74
N PRO A 102 35.41 -5.73 -0.67
CA PRO A 102 34.03 -5.34 -0.39
C PRO A 102 33.87 -3.82 -0.29
N ASP A 103 34.79 -3.11 0.38
CA ASP A 103 34.63 -1.67 0.65
C ASP A 103 35.00 -0.75 -0.53
N ARG A 104 35.52 -1.29 -1.64
CA ARG A 104 35.99 -0.48 -2.79
C ARG A 104 34.91 -0.34 -3.86
N LEU A 105 34.00 0.60 -3.64
CA LEU A 105 32.96 0.97 -4.60
C LEU A 105 33.53 1.45 -5.94
N ASP A 106 34.71 2.09 -5.95
CA ASP A 106 35.39 2.52 -7.18
C ASP A 106 35.64 1.36 -8.16
N TYR A 107 36.00 0.18 -7.63
CA TYR A 107 36.30 -0.99 -8.46
C TYR A 107 35.02 -1.60 -9.03
N VAL A 108 33.95 -1.62 -8.25
CA VAL A 108 32.62 -2.01 -8.73
C VAL A 108 32.17 -1.07 -9.83
N ASP A 109 32.26 0.24 -9.63
CA ASP A 109 31.86 1.24 -10.62
C ASP A 109 32.72 1.20 -11.88
N GLN A 110 34.02 0.89 -11.78
CA GLN A 110 34.88 0.65 -12.95
C GLN A 110 34.41 -0.53 -13.80
N VAL A 111 33.97 -1.64 -13.18
CA VAL A 111 33.44 -2.80 -13.90
C VAL A 111 32.12 -2.45 -14.58
N LEU A 112 31.22 -1.73 -13.89
CA LEU A 112 29.97 -1.25 -14.48
C LEU A 112 30.23 -0.26 -15.63
N GLY A 113 31.16 0.67 -15.47
CA GLY A 113 31.56 1.62 -16.51
C GLY A 113 32.19 0.93 -17.73
N ALA A 114 32.95 -0.15 -17.54
CA ALA A 114 33.45 -0.98 -18.64
C ALA A 114 32.31 -1.73 -19.35
N CYS A 115 31.28 -2.15 -18.61
CA CYS A 115 30.06 -2.72 -19.19
C CYS A 115 29.34 -1.67 -20.06
N VAL A 116 29.11 -0.47 -19.54
CA VAL A 116 28.50 0.66 -20.29
C VAL A 116 29.28 0.94 -21.58
N LYS A 117 30.61 1.02 -21.54
CA LYS A 117 31.42 1.23 -22.76
C LYS A 117 31.23 0.12 -23.80
N LYS A 118 31.09 -1.13 -23.38
CA LYS A 118 30.88 -2.26 -24.31
C LYS A 118 29.45 -2.29 -24.88
N LEU A 119 28.48 -1.79 -24.13
CA LEU A 119 27.09 -1.65 -24.55
C LEU A 119 26.86 -0.39 -25.40
N SER A 120 27.67 0.65 -25.20
CA SER A 120 27.61 1.89 -25.97
C SER A 120 27.86 1.61 -27.46
N GLY A 121 26.92 2.04 -28.31
CA GLY A 121 26.97 1.83 -29.75
C GLY A 121 26.26 0.57 -30.27
N LYS A 122 25.59 -0.21 -29.42
CA LYS A 122 24.72 -1.33 -29.83
C LYS A 122 23.24 -1.01 -29.54
N PRO A 123 22.27 -1.50 -30.34
CA PRO A 123 20.85 -1.38 -30.01
C PRO A 123 20.52 -2.11 -28.69
N LYS A 124 19.34 -1.84 -28.12
CA LYS A 124 18.84 -2.51 -26.91
C LYS A 124 19.00 -4.03 -27.02
N LEU A 125 19.43 -4.66 -25.93
CA LEU A 125 19.81 -6.07 -25.93
C LEU A 125 18.58 -6.98 -26.08
N GLU A 126 18.50 -7.71 -27.19
CA GLU A 126 17.45 -8.72 -27.41
C GLU A 126 17.89 -10.15 -27.03
N ASP A 127 19.20 -10.39 -26.86
CA ASP A 127 19.71 -11.73 -26.54
C ASP A 127 19.44 -12.10 -25.07
N ARG A 128 18.46 -13.00 -24.87
CA ARG A 128 18.08 -13.57 -23.56
C ARG A 128 19.27 -14.06 -22.71
N ARG A 129 20.35 -14.55 -23.33
CA ARG A 129 21.53 -15.01 -22.59
C ARG A 129 22.36 -13.85 -22.07
N ALA A 130 22.47 -12.76 -22.83
CA ALA A 130 23.16 -11.54 -22.41
C ALA A 130 22.39 -10.88 -21.28
N THR A 131 21.07 -10.78 -21.42
CA THR A 131 20.15 -10.24 -20.43
C THR A 131 20.30 -10.93 -19.06
N LYS A 132 20.29 -12.27 -19.02
CA LYS A 132 20.52 -13.03 -17.77
C LYS A 132 21.86 -12.70 -17.11
N GLN A 133 22.90 -12.47 -17.90
CA GLN A 133 24.23 -12.11 -17.37
C GLN A 133 24.27 -10.68 -16.83
N ILE A 134 23.53 -9.73 -17.43
CA ILE A 134 23.41 -8.37 -16.89
C ILE A 134 22.60 -8.37 -15.60
N VAL A 135 21.51 -9.13 -15.55
CA VAL A 135 20.74 -9.32 -14.32
C VAL A 135 21.64 -9.85 -13.20
N ALA A 136 22.47 -10.85 -13.48
CA ALA A 136 23.47 -11.35 -12.52
C ALA A 136 24.51 -10.28 -12.13
N LEU A 137 24.98 -9.48 -13.09
CA LEU A 137 25.93 -8.39 -12.85
C LEU A 137 25.35 -7.33 -11.90
N LEU A 138 24.11 -6.92 -12.10
CA LEU A 138 23.44 -5.90 -11.30
C LEU A 138 22.94 -6.43 -9.95
N SER A 139 22.57 -7.71 -9.88
CA SER A 139 22.11 -8.36 -8.63
C SER A 139 23.27 -8.62 -7.65
N ALA A 140 24.48 -8.90 -8.15
CA ALA A 140 25.61 -9.26 -7.29
C ALA A 140 25.99 -8.18 -6.24
N PRO A 141 26.09 -6.87 -6.59
CA PRO A 141 26.30 -5.81 -5.60
C PRO A 141 25.17 -5.73 -4.57
N ILE A 142 23.92 -5.83 -5.03
CA ILE A 142 22.72 -5.73 -4.18
C ILE A 142 22.70 -6.85 -3.13
N GLU A 143 23.01 -8.08 -3.54
CA GLU A 143 23.05 -9.24 -2.65
C GLU A 143 24.22 -9.17 -1.67
N LYS A 144 25.38 -8.63 -2.08
CA LYS A 144 26.58 -8.64 -1.23
C LYS A 144 26.56 -7.56 -0.16
N TYR A 145 26.11 -6.35 -0.49
CA TYR A 145 26.20 -5.21 0.42
C TYR A 145 25.17 -5.25 1.55
N ASN A 146 24.06 -5.98 1.37
CA ASN A 146 22.87 -5.94 2.26
C ASN A 146 22.33 -4.52 2.51
N ASP A 147 22.81 -3.55 1.73
CA ASP A 147 22.49 -2.14 1.81
C ASP A 147 22.40 -1.63 0.37
N VAL A 148 21.16 -1.62 -0.12
CA VAL A 148 20.85 -1.17 -1.47
C VAL A 148 21.31 0.27 -1.68
N VAL A 149 21.34 1.10 -0.63
CA VAL A 149 21.78 2.49 -0.71
C VAL A 149 23.21 2.61 -1.25
N ARG A 150 24.12 1.70 -0.87
CA ARG A 150 25.49 1.72 -1.41
C ARG A 150 25.53 1.38 -2.89
N ALA A 151 24.70 0.45 -3.34
CA ALA A 151 24.58 0.14 -4.77
C ALA A 151 23.97 1.31 -5.55
N LEU A 152 22.99 2.02 -4.97
CA LEU A 152 22.35 3.20 -5.57
C LEU A 152 23.31 4.39 -5.74
N THR A 153 24.35 4.50 -4.90
CA THR A 153 25.36 5.56 -5.05
C THR A 153 26.31 5.37 -6.24
N LEU A 154 26.26 4.22 -6.93
CA LEU A 154 27.15 3.93 -8.05
C LEU A 154 26.69 4.67 -9.32
N PRO A 155 27.49 5.59 -9.87
CA PRO A 155 27.05 6.45 -10.98
C PRO A 155 26.83 5.70 -12.30
N ASN A 156 27.52 4.58 -12.53
CA ASN A 156 27.31 3.77 -13.73
C ASN A 156 26.21 2.72 -13.57
N TYR A 157 25.62 2.54 -12.38
CA TYR A 157 24.55 1.56 -12.17
C TYR A 157 23.26 1.94 -12.95
N PRO A 158 22.72 3.18 -12.83
CA PRO A 158 21.57 3.60 -13.64
C PRO A 158 21.84 3.52 -15.14
N ARG A 159 23.06 3.87 -15.56
CA ARG A 159 23.47 3.84 -16.98
C ARG A 159 23.43 2.44 -17.58
N VAL A 160 23.73 1.39 -16.83
CA VAL A 160 23.60 0.01 -17.32
C VAL A 160 22.13 -0.35 -17.51
N MET A 161 21.26 0.14 -16.61
CA MET A 161 19.82 -0.11 -16.64
C MET A 161 19.12 0.53 -17.85
N GLU A 162 19.60 1.67 -18.35
CA GLU A 162 19.10 2.32 -19.57
C GLU A 162 19.21 1.45 -20.84
N TYR A 163 20.17 0.50 -20.89
CA TYR A 163 20.37 -0.39 -22.04
C TYR A 163 19.49 -1.66 -22.01
N LEU A 164 18.76 -1.87 -20.92
CA LEU A 164 17.86 -3.01 -20.77
C LEU A 164 16.54 -2.78 -21.51
N ASP A 165 15.91 -3.89 -21.92
CA ASP A 165 14.53 -3.89 -22.39
C ASP A 165 13.56 -3.72 -21.21
N SER A 166 12.31 -3.35 -21.51
CA SER A 166 11.28 -3.06 -20.51
C SER A 166 11.04 -4.23 -19.55
N SER A 167 10.99 -5.46 -20.06
CA SER A 167 10.75 -6.66 -19.24
C SER A 167 11.87 -6.88 -18.24
N THR A 168 13.13 -6.76 -18.68
CA THR A 168 14.29 -6.92 -17.80
C THR A 168 14.41 -5.78 -16.79
N ASN A 169 14.06 -4.54 -17.18
CA ASN A 169 14.02 -3.42 -16.24
C ASN A 169 13.02 -3.65 -15.10
N LYS A 170 11.82 -4.16 -15.41
CA LYS A 170 10.84 -4.57 -14.39
C LYS A 170 11.39 -5.67 -13.47
N GLN A 171 12.01 -6.70 -14.04
CA GLN A 171 12.62 -7.79 -13.25
C GLN A 171 13.70 -7.25 -12.30
N MET A 172 14.57 -6.37 -12.78
CA MET A 172 15.61 -5.75 -11.93
C MET A 172 15.02 -4.85 -10.86
N ALA A 173 13.99 -4.08 -11.18
CA ALA A 173 13.28 -3.25 -10.20
C ALA A 173 12.66 -4.11 -9.08
N LEU A 174 12.08 -5.27 -9.41
CA LEU A 174 11.57 -6.22 -8.41
C LEU A 174 12.69 -6.79 -7.54
N VAL A 175 13.84 -7.15 -8.10
CA VAL A 175 15.00 -7.63 -7.33
C VAL A 175 15.49 -6.56 -6.35
N ILE A 176 15.53 -5.29 -6.77
CA ILE A 176 15.88 -4.16 -5.90
C ILE A 176 14.89 -4.07 -4.73
N ILE A 177 13.58 -4.06 -5.01
CA ILE A 177 12.53 -3.99 -3.97
C ILE A 177 12.64 -5.19 -3.02
N GLN A 178 12.74 -6.41 -3.54
CA GLN A 178 12.85 -7.62 -2.72
C GLN A 178 14.08 -7.61 -1.81
N SER A 179 15.21 -7.07 -2.27
CA SER A 179 16.41 -6.91 -1.45
C SER A 179 16.20 -5.91 -0.31
N ILE A 180 15.57 -4.77 -0.58
CA ILE A 180 15.20 -3.77 0.45
C ILE A 180 14.29 -4.42 1.50
N MET A 181 13.28 -5.19 1.07
CA MET A 181 12.36 -5.89 1.96
C MET A 181 13.05 -6.96 2.80
N LYS A 182 13.89 -7.80 2.18
CA LYS A 182 14.58 -8.90 2.85
C LYS A 182 15.52 -8.41 3.94
N ASN A 183 16.17 -7.28 3.72
CA ASN A 183 17.16 -6.71 4.64
C ASN A 183 16.56 -5.67 5.60
N ASN A 184 15.26 -5.35 5.49
CA ASN A 184 14.61 -4.25 6.20
C ASN A 184 15.38 -2.92 6.11
N THR A 185 15.97 -2.64 4.94
CA THR A 185 16.76 -1.43 4.73
C THR A 185 15.84 -0.21 4.67
N CYS A 186 15.98 0.71 5.62
CA CYS A 186 15.21 1.94 5.64
C CYS A 186 15.94 3.05 4.87
N ILE A 187 15.27 3.65 3.89
CA ILE A 187 15.82 4.75 3.10
C ILE A 187 15.34 6.07 3.70
N LYS A 188 16.30 6.89 4.13
CA LYS A 188 16.05 8.08 4.95
C LYS A 188 16.23 9.43 4.22
N GLU A 189 16.87 9.47 3.06
CA GLU A 189 17.20 10.74 2.38
C GLU A 189 16.40 10.87 1.08
N ALA A 190 15.83 12.06 0.83
CA ALA A 190 15.01 12.31 -0.36
C ALA A 190 15.78 12.11 -1.66
N ASP A 191 17.05 12.50 -1.73
CA ASP A 191 17.90 12.32 -2.93
C ASP A 191 18.06 10.84 -3.30
N LYS A 192 18.16 9.96 -2.30
CA LYS A 192 18.26 8.51 -2.51
C LYS A 192 16.93 7.91 -2.96
N VAL A 193 15.82 8.49 -2.51
CA VAL A 193 14.48 8.09 -2.96
C VAL A 193 14.26 8.47 -4.42
N GLU A 194 14.67 9.68 -4.84
CA GLU A 194 14.61 10.09 -6.25
C GLU A 194 15.38 9.10 -7.15
N VAL A 195 16.63 8.77 -6.80
CA VAL A 195 17.44 7.79 -7.55
C VAL A 195 16.79 6.41 -7.57
N LEU A 196 16.20 5.96 -6.45
CA LEU A 196 15.51 4.68 -6.41
C LEU A 196 14.29 4.66 -7.33
N PHE A 197 13.47 5.72 -7.32
CA PHE A 197 12.27 5.81 -8.14
C PHE A 197 12.58 5.93 -9.63
N GLU A 198 13.68 6.58 -10.00
CA GLU A 198 14.22 6.56 -11.37
C GLU A 198 14.59 5.13 -11.80
N LEU A 199 15.20 4.32 -10.93
CA LEU A 199 15.54 2.94 -11.26
C LEU A 199 14.32 2.03 -11.35
N ILE A 200 13.29 2.27 -10.54
CA ILE A 200 12.04 1.50 -10.61
C ILE A 200 11.00 2.13 -11.54
N GLU A 201 11.37 3.09 -12.39
CA GLU A 201 10.44 3.81 -13.26
C GLU A 201 9.63 2.85 -14.14
N GLY A 202 10.19 1.72 -14.57
CA GLY A 202 9.45 0.69 -15.32
C GLY A 202 8.26 0.05 -14.55
N LEU A 203 8.29 0.06 -13.22
CA LEU A 203 7.20 -0.38 -12.34
C LEU A 203 6.28 0.77 -11.91
N VAL A 204 6.72 2.02 -12.03
CA VAL A 204 5.96 3.20 -11.62
C VAL A 204 5.21 3.84 -12.79
N LYS A 205 5.80 3.97 -13.98
CA LYS A 205 5.21 4.60 -15.17
C LYS A 205 4.84 3.61 -16.25
N ASP A 206 3.78 3.92 -16.99
CA ASP A 206 3.38 3.15 -18.16
C ASP A 206 4.41 3.33 -19.28
N VAL A 207 4.88 2.19 -19.79
CA VAL A 207 5.83 2.18 -20.90
C VAL A 207 5.02 2.26 -22.18
N GLU A 208 5.18 3.35 -22.92
CA GLU A 208 4.50 3.56 -24.21
C GLU A 208 4.72 2.35 -25.14
N GLY A 209 3.64 1.69 -25.57
CA GLY A 209 3.65 0.67 -26.61
C GLY A 209 3.45 -0.78 -26.17
N ILE A 210 3.24 -1.07 -24.87
CA ILE A 210 2.76 -2.39 -24.43
C ILE A 210 1.23 -2.37 -24.42
N ALA A 211 0.59 -3.25 -25.19
CA ALA A 211 -0.86 -3.38 -25.17
C ALA A 211 -1.31 -3.94 -23.81
N GLU A 212 -2.29 -3.30 -23.18
CA GLU A 212 -2.86 -3.70 -21.88
C GLU A 212 -3.39 -5.15 -21.88
N ASP A 213 -3.77 -5.67 -23.04
CA ASP A 213 -4.37 -7.00 -23.22
C ASP A 213 -3.37 -8.19 -23.10
N GLU A 214 -2.06 -7.96 -22.95
CA GLU A 214 -1.04 -9.02 -22.86
C GLU A 214 -0.43 -9.21 -21.45
N LEU A 215 -0.85 -8.44 -20.45
CA LEU A 215 -0.32 -8.53 -19.09
C LEU A 215 -1.19 -9.46 -18.23
N ASP A 216 -0.55 -10.40 -17.55
CA ASP A 216 -1.22 -11.20 -16.52
C ASP A 216 -1.62 -10.28 -15.35
N GLU A 217 -2.92 -10.19 -15.06
CA GLU A 217 -3.45 -9.35 -13.98
C GLU A 217 -2.86 -9.72 -12.62
N GLU A 218 -2.56 -11.01 -12.38
CA GLU A 218 -1.99 -11.47 -11.12
C GLU A 218 -0.56 -10.95 -10.95
N ASP A 219 0.27 -11.13 -11.99
CA ASP A 219 1.66 -10.62 -12.02
C ASP A 219 1.69 -9.09 -11.86
N PHE A 220 0.81 -8.37 -12.57
CA PHE A 220 0.71 -6.91 -12.45
C PHE A 220 0.33 -6.48 -11.02
N ASN A 221 -0.63 -7.17 -10.40
CA ASN A 221 -1.01 -6.89 -9.02
C ASN A 221 0.14 -7.16 -8.05
N GLU A 222 0.92 -8.23 -8.23
CA GLU A 222 2.11 -8.50 -7.42
C GLU A 222 3.20 -7.44 -7.59
N GLU A 223 3.43 -6.98 -8.83
CA GLU A 223 4.33 -5.86 -9.15
C GLU A 223 3.92 -4.60 -8.38
N GLN A 224 2.66 -4.19 -8.49
CA GLN A 224 2.16 -2.96 -7.86
C GLN A 224 2.10 -3.07 -6.33
N ASN A 225 1.76 -4.24 -5.79
CA ASN A 225 1.84 -4.50 -4.35
C ASN A 225 3.27 -4.41 -3.81
N SER A 226 4.28 -4.76 -4.61
CA SER A 226 5.69 -4.62 -4.25
C SER A 226 6.10 -3.14 -4.15
N VAL A 227 5.63 -2.30 -5.08
CA VAL A 227 5.83 -0.84 -5.02
C VAL A 227 5.11 -0.23 -3.81
N ALA A 228 3.87 -0.65 -3.53
CA ALA A 228 3.12 -0.19 -2.35
C ALA A 228 3.84 -0.54 -1.04
N ARG A 229 4.44 -1.74 -0.95
CA ARG A 229 5.27 -2.13 0.21
C ARG A 229 6.54 -1.29 0.31
N LEU A 230 7.18 -0.97 -0.81
CA LEU A 230 8.38 -0.13 -0.84
C LEU A 230 8.13 1.23 -0.17
N ILE A 231 6.98 1.85 -0.43
CA ILE A 231 6.62 3.16 0.13
C ILE A 231 6.62 3.14 1.66
N HIS A 232 6.28 2.01 2.29
CA HIS A 232 6.33 1.85 3.74
C HIS A 232 7.74 1.68 4.33
N MET A 233 8.76 1.39 3.49
CA MET A 233 10.17 1.29 3.91
C MET A 233 10.89 2.64 3.87
N LEU A 234 10.26 3.65 3.28
CA LEU A 234 10.75 5.02 3.22
C LEU A 234 10.32 5.73 4.51
N TYR A 235 11.28 6.06 5.37
CA TYR A 235 10.98 6.69 6.65
C TYR A 235 12.17 7.50 7.15
N ASN A 236 11.89 8.70 7.63
CA ASN A 236 12.83 9.51 8.39
C ASN A 236 12.18 9.97 9.70
N ASP A 237 13.00 10.07 10.75
CA ASP A 237 12.60 10.58 12.06
C ASP A 237 12.42 12.11 12.02
N ASP A 238 13.11 12.81 11.11
CA ASP A 238 12.94 14.23 10.87
C ASP A 238 11.69 14.50 10.02
N PRO A 239 10.70 15.28 10.51
CA PRO A 239 9.46 15.54 9.78
C PRO A 239 9.66 16.32 8.47
N GLU A 240 10.67 17.19 8.40
CA GLU A 240 10.96 17.95 7.18
C GLU A 240 11.51 17.05 6.08
N GLU A 241 12.49 16.22 6.40
CA GLU A 241 13.03 15.27 5.43
C GLU A 241 11.99 14.20 5.04
N MET A 242 11.13 13.77 5.96
CA MET A 242 10.01 12.88 5.65
C MET A 242 9.00 13.54 4.68
N LEU A 243 8.71 14.83 4.84
CA LEU A 243 7.88 15.56 3.89
C LEU A 243 8.52 15.61 2.49
N LYS A 244 9.83 15.85 2.40
CA LYS A 244 10.54 15.83 1.11
C LYS A 244 10.47 14.46 0.44
N ILE A 245 10.62 13.37 1.22
CA ILE A 245 10.44 12.00 0.73
C ILE A 245 9.03 11.82 0.17
N ILE A 246 7.99 12.23 0.88
CA ILE A 246 6.59 12.11 0.43
C ILE A 246 6.38 12.89 -0.88
N CYS A 247 6.91 14.11 -0.99
CA CYS A 247 6.84 14.91 -2.21
C CYS A 247 7.57 14.26 -3.39
N ALA A 248 8.76 13.70 -3.18
CA ALA A 248 9.51 12.98 -4.19
C ALA A 248 8.73 11.76 -4.70
N VAL A 249 8.20 10.95 -3.78
CA VAL A 249 7.40 9.77 -4.10
C VAL A 249 6.12 10.14 -4.85
N GLN A 250 5.43 11.20 -4.41
CA GLN A 250 4.24 11.72 -5.09
C GLN A 250 4.55 12.05 -6.55
N LYS A 251 5.61 12.83 -6.80
CA LYS A 251 5.99 13.26 -8.16
C LYS A 251 6.12 12.07 -9.11
N HIS A 252 6.75 10.99 -8.67
CA HIS A 252 6.92 9.79 -9.50
C HIS A 252 5.64 8.99 -9.69
N ILE A 253 4.83 8.83 -8.63
CA ILE A 253 3.59 8.02 -8.69
C ILE A 253 2.49 8.70 -9.50
N MET A 254 2.40 10.03 -9.47
CA MET A 254 1.35 10.76 -10.21
C MET A 254 1.48 10.59 -11.73
N ASP A 255 2.66 10.25 -12.24
CA ASP A 255 2.91 9.92 -13.65
C ASP A 255 2.54 8.46 -14.01
N GLY A 256 2.10 7.66 -13.03
CA GLY A 256 1.97 6.21 -13.16
C GLY A 256 0.74 5.67 -13.89
N GLY A 257 -0.20 6.55 -14.26
CA GLY A 257 -1.40 6.16 -15.01
C GLY A 257 -2.50 5.51 -14.14
N PRO A 258 -3.70 5.31 -14.73
CA PRO A 258 -4.90 4.98 -13.96
C PRO A 258 -4.87 3.59 -13.32
N ASN A 259 -4.16 2.61 -13.89
CA ASN A 259 -4.15 1.24 -13.38
C ASN A 259 -3.24 1.07 -12.14
N ARG A 260 -2.21 1.92 -11.97
CA ARG A 260 -1.22 1.82 -10.89
C ARG A 260 -1.55 2.66 -9.67
N LEU A 261 -2.22 3.80 -9.88
CA LEU A 261 -2.62 4.72 -8.81
C LEU A 261 -3.44 4.03 -7.69
N PRO A 262 -4.40 3.12 -7.96
CA PRO A 262 -5.16 2.44 -6.91
C PRO A 262 -4.33 1.64 -5.90
N PHE A 263 -3.14 1.18 -6.30
CA PHE A 263 -2.26 0.38 -5.43
C PHE A 263 -1.29 1.26 -4.65
N THR A 264 -0.71 2.24 -5.31
CA THR A 264 0.39 3.04 -4.77
C THR A 264 -0.10 4.24 -3.96
N VAL A 265 -1.19 4.90 -4.38
CA VAL A 265 -1.74 6.08 -3.68
C VAL A 265 -2.14 5.77 -2.22
N PRO A 266 -2.88 4.68 -1.90
CA PRO A 266 -3.23 4.39 -0.51
C PRO A 266 -2.01 4.30 0.41
N SER A 267 -0.94 3.62 -0.05
CA SER A 267 0.29 3.49 0.74
C SER A 267 0.97 4.83 1.02
N LEU A 268 0.98 5.74 0.04
CA LEU A 268 1.49 7.10 0.19
C LEU A 268 0.62 7.92 1.15
N VAL A 269 -0.71 7.86 1.01
CA VAL A 269 -1.66 8.54 1.89
C VAL A 269 -1.46 8.09 3.35
N PHE A 270 -1.37 6.79 3.61
CA PHE A 270 -1.12 6.29 4.97
C PHE A 270 0.26 6.66 5.51
N SER A 271 1.29 6.75 4.65
CA SER A 271 2.60 7.25 5.05
C SER A 271 2.55 8.72 5.48
N ALA A 272 1.85 9.55 4.71
CA ALA A 272 1.62 10.96 5.06
C ALA A 272 0.75 11.13 6.31
N LEU A 273 -0.31 10.34 6.49
CA LEU A 273 -1.13 10.35 7.70
C LEU A 273 -0.33 9.93 8.95
N ARG A 274 0.64 9.02 8.81
CA ARG A 274 1.56 8.68 9.90
C ARG A 274 2.39 9.89 10.32
N LEU A 275 2.90 10.68 9.36
CA LEU A 275 3.62 11.91 9.64
C LEU A 275 2.71 12.96 10.31
N VAL A 276 1.45 13.10 9.87
CA VAL A 276 0.47 13.99 10.53
C VAL A 276 0.31 13.63 12.01
N ARG A 277 0.17 12.35 12.34
CA ARG A 277 0.05 11.90 13.74
C ARG A 277 1.32 12.15 14.56
N GLN A 278 2.50 12.09 13.94
CA GLN A 278 3.77 12.42 14.60
C GLN A 278 3.89 13.92 14.89
N LEU A 279 3.43 14.78 13.97
CA LEU A 279 3.41 16.22 14.19
C LEU A 279 2.44 16.60 15.32
N GLN A 280 1.27 15.96 15.36
CA GLN A 280 0.27 16.17 16.41
C GLN A 280 0.79 15.82 17.81
N SER A 281 1.60 14.77 17.96
CA SER A 281 2.17 14.41 19.27
C SER A 281 3.31 15.35 19.71
N GLN A 282 3.92 16.07 18.78
CA GLN A 282 5.02 17.02 19.02
C GLN A 282 4.54 18.46 19.25
N ASP A 283 3.31 18.81 18.85
CA ASP A 283 2.67 20.12 19.08
C ASP A 283 2.55 20.51 20.57
N GLY A 284 2.89 19.61 21.50
CA GLY A 284 3.00 19.91 22.93
C GLY A 284 4.27 20.67 23.36
N GLU A 285 5.33 20.77 22.54
CA GLU A 285 6.63 21.28 22.99
C GLU A 285 7.27 22.44 22.18
N VAL A 286 6.72 22.90 21.04
CA VAL A 286 7.43 23.90 20.22
C VAL A 286 6.57 25.12 19.88
N VAL A 287 6.56 26.09 20.80
CA VAL A 287 6.19 27.49 20.50
C VAL A 287 7.45 28.18 19.99
N GLY A 288 7.59 28.44 18.69
CA GLY A 288 8.65 29.37 18.24
C GLY A 288 9.03 29.48 16.77
N GLU A 289 8.87 28.45 15.94
CA GLU A 289 9.33 28.51 14.54
C GLU A 289 8.24 28.01 13.59
N GLU A 290 8.02 28.72 12.47
CA GLU A 290 7.17 28.27 11.36
C GLU A 290 7.80 27.01 10.75
N LEU A 291 7.49 25.85 11.32
CA LEU A 291 7.94 24.57 10.80
C LEU A 291 7.46 24.40 9.35
N PRO A 292 8.33 24.04 8.40
CA PRO A 292 7.97 23.83 6.99
C PRO A 292 6.88 22.78 6.82
N ALA A 293 6.87 21.76 7.68
CA ALA A 293 5.93 20.64 7.68
C ALA A 293 4.77 20.89 8.66
N THR A 294 3.80 21.69 8.25
CA THR A 294 2.53 21.84 9.00
C THR A 294 1.51 20.77 8.57
N PRO A 295 0.66 20.26 9.48
CA PRO A 295 -0.45 19.37 9.13
C PRO A 295 -1.33 19.89 7.98
N ARG A 296 -1.55 21.22 7.91
CA ARG A 296 -2.33 21.84 6.82
C ARG A 296 -1.72 21.63 5.43
N LYS A 297 -0.39 21.78 5.28
CA LYS A 297 0.31 21.53 4.02
C LYS A 297 0.22 20.04 3.63
N LEU A 298 0.33 19.14 4.60
CA LEU A 298 0.16 17.71 4.36
C LEU A 298 -1.25 17.37 3.89
N PHE A 299 -2.28 17.98 4.49
CA PHE A 299 -3.66 17.78 4.03
C PHE A 299 -3.92 18.37 2.63
N GLN A 300 -3.31 19.52 2.29
CA GLN A 300 -3.36 20.03 0.92
C GLN A 300 -2.72 19.06 -0.08
N LEU A 301 -1.58 18.48 0.29
CA LEU A 301 -0.90 17.46 -0.51
C LEU A 301 -1.78 16.21 -0.69
N LEU A 302 -2.37 15.73 0.40
CA LEU A 302 -3.28 14.57 0.40
C LEU A 302 -4.50 14.82 -0.47
N SER A 303 -5.07 16.03 -0.45
CA SER A 303 -6.18 16.39 -1.33
C SER A 303 -5.80 16.27 -2.81
N GLN A 304 -4.64 16.80 -3.20
CA GLN A 304 -4.14 16.70 -4.59
C GLN A 304 -3.89 15.24 -5.00
N ILE A 305 -3.33 14.44 -4.10
CA ILE A 305 -3.05 13.02 -4.34
C ILE A 305 -4.36 12.23 -4.54
N ILE A 306 -5.39 12.49 -3.73
CA ILE A 306 -6.68 11.78 -3.83
C ILE A 306 -7.50 12.30 -5.01
N GLU A 307 -7.38 13.58 -5.36
CA GLU A 307 -8.00 14.14 -6.56
C GLU A 307 -7.48 13.46 -7.84
N ALA A 308 -6.20 13.07 -7.90
CA ALA A 308 -5.72 12.27 -9.01
C ALA A 308 -6.46 10.92 -9.16
N LEU A 309 -6.92 10.32 -8.05
CA LEU A 309 -7.72 9.09 -8.08
C LEU A 309 -9.14 9.28 -8.62
N SER A 310 -9.68 10.51 -8.66
CA SER A 310 -11.01 10.73 -9.25
C SER A 310 -11.03 10.56 -10.76
N SER A 311 -9.86 10.65 -11.40
CA SER A 311 -9.68 10.34 -12.84
C SER A 311 -9.67 8.83 -13.13
N VAL A 312 -9.66 8.00 -12.09
CA VAL A 312 -9.55 6.54 -12.16
C VAL A 312 -10.90 5.91 -11.81
N PRO A 313 -11.31 4.78 -12.43
CA PRO A 313 -12.56 4.08 -12.12
C PRO A 313 -12.53 3.34 -10.76
N SER A 314 -12.03 3.99 -9.69
CA SER A 314 -12.00 3.46 -8.32
C SER A 314 -12.61 4.43 -7.29
N PRO A 315 -13.84 4.93 -7.50
CA PRO A 315 -14.44 5.98 -6.66
C PRO A 315 -14.63 5.55 -5.20
N GLU A 316 -14.85 4.26 -4.95
CA GLU A 316 -14.96 3.72 -3.59
C GLU A 316 -13.66 3.85 -2.78
N LEU A 317 -12.51 3.68 -3.44
CA LEU A 317 -11.21 3.79 -2.80
C LEU A 317 -10.93 5.25 -2.43
N ALA A 318 -11.13 6.16 -3.39
CA ALA A 318 -10.98 7.59 -3.15
C ALA A 318 -11.90 8.08 -2.01
N LEU A 319 -13.16 7.63 -1.97
CA LEU A 319 -14.10 7.94 -0.90
C LEU A 319 -13.58 7.48 0.47
N ARG A 320 -13.05 6.25 0.58
CA ARG A 320 -12.47 5.74 1.83
C ARG A 320 -11.27 6.58 2.27
N LEU A 321 -10.40 6.97 1.34
CA LEU A 321 -9.22 7.81 1.63
C LEU A 321 -9.63 9.21 2.08
N TYR A 322 -10.63 9.83 1.45
CA TYR A 322 -11.17 11.11 1.90
C TYR A 322 -11.73 11.04 3.32
N LEU A 323 -12.49 9.98 3.65
CA LEU A 323 -13.01 9.79 5.01
C LEU A 323 -11.88 9.60 6.03
N GLN A 324 -10.83 8.85 5.71
CA GLN A 324 -9.67 8.68 6.59
C GLN A 324 -8.90 9.99 6.78
N CYS A 325 -8.73 10.80 5.74
CA CYS A 325 -8.12 12.12 5.85
C CYS A 325 -8.98 13.08 6.66
N ALA A 326 -10.30 12.99 6.53
CA ALA A 326 -11.23 13.79 7.31
C ALA A 326 -11.19 13.44 8.80
N GLU A 327 -11.16 12.15 9.17
CA GLU A 327 -10.98 11.72 10.56
C GLU A 327 -9.66 12.24 11.12
N ALA A 328 -8.55 12.08 10.40
CA ALA A 328 -7.24 12.58 10.84
C ALA A 328 -7.18 14.12 10.96
N ALA A 329 -7.84 14.85 10.06
CA ALA A 329 -7.96 16.31 10.15
C ALA A 329 -8.80 16.73 11.37
N GLY A 330 -9.84 15.94 11.68
CA GLY A 330 -10.64 16.12 12.88
C GLY A 330 -9.87 15.89 14.17
N ASP A 331 -8.99 14.88 14.20
CA ASP A 331 -8.09 14.64 15.33
C ASP A 331 -7.11 15.80 15.53
N CYS A 332 -6.74 16.53 14.47
CA CYS A 332 -5.88 17.72 14.52
C CYS A 332 -6.64 19.04 14.80
N ASP A 333 -7.92 18.98 15.17
CA ASP A 333 -8.80 20.15 15.37
C ASP A 333 -8.90 21.10 14.15
N LEU A 334 -8.68 20.58 12.93
CA LEU A 334 -8.77 21.34 11.68
C LEU A 334 -10.15 21.20 11.04
N GLU A 335 -11.17 21.80 11.65
CA GLU A 335 -12.57 21.72 11.19
C GLU A 335 -12.76 22.05 9.69
N PRO A 336 -12.20 23.15 9.12
CA PRO A 336 -12.44 23.49 7.72
C PRO A 336 -11.92 22.44 6.75
N VAL A 337 -10.75 21.85 7.06
CA VAL A 337 -10.10 20.82 6.25
C VAL A 337 -10.88 19.52 6.32
N ALA A 338 -11.31 19.13 7.52
CA ALA A 338 -12.17 17.96 7.71
C ALA A 338 -13.50 18.09 6.96
N TYR A 339 -14.09 19.29 6.96
CA TYR A 339 -15.35 19.57 6.26
C TYR A 339 -15.21 19.50 4.73
N GLU A 340 -14.10 20.00 4.20
CA GLU A 340 -13.78 19.93 2.78
C GLU A 340 -13.65 18.47 2.32
N PHE A 341 -12.87 17.64 3.04
CA PHE A 341 -12.75 16.22 2.72
C PHE A 341 -14.08 15.47 2.79
N PHE A 342 -14.94 15.77 3.77
CA PHE A 342 -16.30 15.19 3.80
C PHE A 342 -17.15 15.63 2.61
N THR A 343 -17.02 16.88 2.20
CA THR A 343 -17.76 17.41 1.05
C THR A 343 -17.33 16.69 -0.23
N GLN A 344 -16.03 16.48 -0.43
CA GLN A 344 -15.52 15.69 -1.57
C GLN A 344 -16.00 14.23 -1.53
N ALA A 345 -16.02 13.59 -0.34
CA ALA A 345 -16.57 12.25 -0.18
C ALA A 345 -18.07 12.18 -0.55
N PHE A 346 -18.86 13.22 -0.24
CA PHE A 346 -20.25 13.31 -0.67
C PHE A 346 -20.41 13.50 -2.17
N VAL A 347 -19.58 14.33 -2.79
CA VAL A 347 -19.59 14.53 -4.25
C VAL A 347 -19.30 13.21 -4.97
N LEU A 348 -18.25 12.49 -4.56
CA LEU A 348 -17.96 11.16 -5.12
C LEU A 348 -19.10 10.17 -4.94
N TYR A 349 -19.76 10.17 -3.78
CA TYR A 349 -20.92 9.31 -3.53
C TYR A 349 -22.09 9.63 -4.49
N GLU A 350 -22.32 10.91 -4.79
CA GLU A 350 -23.42 11.34 -5.66
C GLU A 350 -23.14 11.10 -7.15
N GLU A 351 -21.93 11.38 -7.60
CA GLU A 351 -21.60 11.44 -9.03
C GLU A 351 -21.04 10.11 -9.57
N GLU A 352 -20.19 9.43 -8.79
CA GLU A 352 -19.38 8.32 -9.29
C GLU A 352 -19.79 6.93 -8.76
N VAL A 353 -20.37 6.85 -7.55
CA VAL A 353 -20.77 5.56 -6.96
C VAL A 353 -22.14 5.11 -7.47
N ALA A 354 -22.16 4.39 -8.60
CA ALA A 354 -23.39 3.92 -9.24
C ALA A 354 -23.93 2.57 -8.70
N ASP A 355 -23.06 1.66 -8.25
CA ASP A 355 -23.49 0.33 -7.81
C ASP A 355 -24.28 0.38 -6.49
N SER A 356 -25.42 -0.32 -6.45
CA SER A 356 -26.32 -0.29 -5.30
C SER A 356 -25.69 -0.87 -4.02
N LYS A 357 -24.80 -1.87 -4.09
CA LYS A 357 -24.14 -2.41 -2.90
C LYS A 357 -22.99 -1.52 -2.45
N ALA A 358 -22.26 -0.94 -3.40
CA ALA A 358 -21.23 0.05 -3.16
C ALA A 358 -21.80 1.29 -2.45
N GLN A 359 -22.94 1.81 -2.92
CA GLN A 359 -23.65 2.94 -2.29
C GLN A 359 -24.01 2.63 -0.83
N VAL A 360 -24.52 1.42 -0.55
CA VAL A 360 -24.85 1.01 0.82
C VAL A 360 -23.60 0.97 1.69
N THR A 361 -22.49 0.43 1.18
CA THR A 361 -21.24 0.39 1.93
C THR A 361 -20.69 1.80 2.19
N ALA A 362 -20.64 2.63 1.15
CA ALA A 362 -20.17 4.01 1.23
C ALA A 362 -20.97 4.85 2.24
N ILE A 363 -22.31 4.78 2.21
CA ILE A 363 -23.13 5.57 3.14
C ILE A 363 -22.94 5.12 4.60
N HIS A 364 -22.76 3.82 4.85
CA HIS A 364 -22.48 3.34 6.20
C HIS A 364 -21.10 3.79 6.69
N LEU A 365 -20.10 3.85 5.81
CA LEU A 365 -18.79 4.41 6.14
C LEU A 365 -18.87 5.91 6.43
N ILE A 366 -19.62 6.68 5.64
CA ILE A 366 -19.86 8.12 5.89
C ILE A 366 -20.52 8.32 7.26
N ILE A 367 -21.59 7.57 7.56
CA ILE A 367 -22.30 7.64 8.85
C ILE A 367 -21.36 7.27 10.00
N GLY A 368 -20.60 6.19 9.87
CA GLY A 368 -19.68 5.72 10.90
C GLY A 368 -18.57 6.72 11.19
N SER A 369 -18.00 7.32 10.14
CA SER A 369 -16.94 8.34 10.27
C SER A 369 -17.48 9.61 10.91
N LEU A 370 -18.64 10.11 10.44
CA LEU A 370 -19.29 11.30 11.01
C LEU A 370 -19.74 11.10 12.46
N GLN A 371 -20.07 9.86 12.86
CA GLN A 371 -20.40 9.55 14.25
C GLN A 371 -19.20 9.73 15.19
N ARG A 372 -17.99 9.38 14.74
CA ARG A 372 -16.76 9.44 15.54
C ARG A 372 -16.21 10.87 15.68
N MET A 373 -16.51 11.72 14.73
CA MET A 373 -15.96 13.07 14.69
C MET A 373 -16.74 14.07 15.55
N THR A 374 -16.01 14.73 16.45
CA THR A 374 -16.53 15.77 17.35
C THR A 374 -16.05 17.17 16.98
N VAL A 375 -15.17 17.30 15.98
CA VAL A 375 -14.55 18.57 15.56
C VAL A 375 -15.55 19.57 14.94
N PHE A 376 -16.66 19.08 14.40
CA PHE A 376 -17.60 19.93 13.65
C PHE A 376 -18.47 20.77 14.58
N GLY A 377 -18.52 22.08 14.32
CA GLY A 377 -19.49 23.00 14.89
C GLY A 377 -20.93 22.62 14.52
N VAL A 378 -21.89 23.21 15.24
CA VAL A 378 -23.30 22.85 15.16
C VAL A 378 -23.85 22.97 13.73
N GLU A 379 -23.53 24.04 13.01
CA GLU A 379 -24.05 24.30 11.65
C GLU A 379 -23.48 23.32 10.61
N ASN A 380 -22.16 23.13 10.62
CA ASN A 380 -21.48 22.20 9.72
C ASN A 380 -21.95 20.78 9.97
N ARG A 381 -22.04 20.37 11.23
CA ARG A 381 -22.54 19.03 11.60
C ARG A 381 -24.00 18.83 11.21
N ASP A 382 -24.87 19.83 11.42
CA ASP A 382 -26.27 19.77 11.00
C ASP A 382 -26.39 19.55 9.48
N THR A 383 -25.60 20.28 8.71
CA THR A 383 -25.55 20.16 7.24
C THR A 383 -25.10 18.76 6.79
N LEU A 384 -24.00 18.24 7.34
CA LEU A 384 -23.47 16.91 6.99
C LEU A 384 -24.43 15.78 7.40
N THR A 385 -25.01 15.86 8.60
CA THR A 385 -25.97 14.85 9.09
C THR A 385 -27.27 14.87 8.30
N HIS A 386 -27.76 16.06 7.91
CA HIS A 386 -28.93 16.19 7.03
C HIS A 386 -28.67 15.56 5.65
N LYS A 387 -27.51 15.84 5.04
CA LYS A 387 -27.10 15.21 3.77
C LYS A 387 -27.02 13.68 3.88
N ALA A 388 -26.31 13.15 4.88
CA ALA A 388 -26.19 11.71 5.11
C ALA A 388 -27.55 11.02 5.31
N THR A 389 -28.45 11.64 6.08
CA THR A 389 -29.82 11.15 6.29
C THR A 389 -30.64 11.21 5.00
N GLY A 390 -30.45 12.25 4.19
CA GLY A 390 -31.04 12.40 2.87
C GLY A 390 -30.65 11.28 1.92
N TYR A 391 -29.35 10.97 1.79
CA TYR A 391 -28.85 9.89 0.94
C TYR A 391 -29.26 8.51 1.41
N SER A 392 -29.21 8.26 2.72
CA SER A 392 -29.69 7.01 3.32
C SER A 392 -31.13 6.69 2.93
N ALA A 393 -31.97 7.74 2.83
CA ALA A 393 -33.34 7.60 2.42
C ALA A 393 -33.58 7.60 0.90
N LYS A 394 -32.55 7.77 0.07
CA LYS A 394 -32.64 7.67 -1.40
C LYS A 394 -32.15 6.33 -1.94
N LEU A 395 -31.65 5.42 -1.08
CA LEU A 395 -31.24 4.07 -1.47
C LEU A 395 -32.39 3.31 -2.15
N LEU A 396 -32.03 2.55 -3.20
CA LEU A 396 -32.99 1.87 -4.06
C LEU A 396 -33.76 0.75 -3.35
N LYS A 397 -33.05 -0.09 -2.59
CA LYS A 397 -33.63 -1.25 -1.90
C LYS A 397 -34.16 -0.83 -0.52
N LYS A 398 -35.42 -1.18 -0.23
CA LYS A 398 -36.07 -0.83 1.05
C LYS A 398 -35.39 -1.40 2.27
N HIS A 399 -34.82 -2.62 2.18
CA HIS A 399 -34.07 -3.21 3.28
C HIS A 399 -32.85 -2.37 3.63
N ASP A 400 -32.05 -1.99 2.63
CA ASP A 400 -30.83 -1.21 2.83
C ASP A 400 -31.16 0.24 3.23
N GLN A 401 -32.21 0.82 2.65
CA GLN A 401 -32.76 2.12 3.04
C GLN A 401 -33.17 2.14 4.52
N CYS A 402 -33.87 1.10 4.99
CA CYS A 402 -34.26 0.97 6.39
C CYS A 402 -33.03 0.95 7.30
N ARG A 403 -32.02 0.14 6.96
CA ARG A 403 -30.79 -0.02 7.73
C ARG A 403 -29.97 1.25 7.81
N ALA A 404 -29.77 1.93 6.68
CA ALA A 404 -29.06 3.20 6.66
C ALA A 404 -29.81 4.29 7.46
N VAL A 405 -31.14 4.37 7.34
CA VAL A 405 -31.94 5.39 8.03
C VAL A 405 -31.96 5.21 9.54
N TYR A 406 -32.10 3.98 10.06
CA TYR A 406 -31.95 3.80 11.51
C TYR A 406 -30.49 3.98 11.94
N ALA A 407 -29.49 3.70 11.10
CA ALA A 407 -28.09 3.95 11.46
C ALA A 407 -27.83 5.46 11.66
N CYS A 408 -28.46 6.33 10.86
CA CYS A 408 -28.41 7.78 11.06
C CYS A 408 -28.91 8.25 12.43
N SER A 409 -29.74 7.47 13.14
CA SER A 409 -30.18 7.83 14.49
C SER A 409 -29.00 7.98 15.47
N HIS A 410 -27.91 7.24 15.27
CA HIS A 410 -26.70 7.34 16.07
C HIS A 410 -25.91 8.65 15.85
N LEU A 411 -26.18 9.39 14.76
CA LEU A 411 -25.57 10.71 14.52
C LEU A 411 -26.12 11.79 15.45
N PHE A 412 -27.35 11.61 15.94
CA PHE A 412 -28.09 12.55 16.79
C PHE A 412 -28.02 12.20 18.28
N TRP A 413 -27.32 11.11 18.63
CA TRP A 413 -27.21 10.66 20.02
C TRP A 413 -25.84 10.01 20.26
N VAL A 414 -24.91 10.83 20.76
CA VAL A 414 -23.54 10.43 21.08
C VAL A 414 -23.39 10.33 22.60
N ASP A 415 -22.91 9.18 23.09
CA ASP A 415 -22.77 8.87 24.50
C ASP A 415 -21.47 9.48 25.09
N ASN A 416 -21.34 10.80 24.97
CA ASN A 416 -20.23 11.57 25.54
C ASN A 416 -20.77 12.82 26.28
N HIS A 417 -20.00 13.38 27.23
CA HIS A 417 -20.45 14.50 28.07
C HIS A 417 -20.78 15.77 27.27
N GLU A 418 -20.11 15.97 26.13
CA GLU A 418 -20.34 17.06 25.17
C GLU A 418 -21.04 16.57 23.89
N GLY A 419 -21.50 15.31 23.88
CA GLY A 419 -22.16 14.70 22.74
C GLY A 419 -23.55 15.28 22.50
N ILE A 420 -23.95 15.37 21.23
CA ILE A 420 -25.30 15.77 20.85
C ILE A 420 -26.29 14.73 21.37
N LYS A 421 -27.35 15.21 22.04
CA LYS A 421 -28.45 14.41 22.57
C LYS A 421 -29.79 14.96 22.08
N ASP A 422 -30.05 14.81 20.79
CA ASP A 422 -31.32 15.20 20.18
C ASP A 422 -32.24 13.98 20.08
N GLY A 423 -33.03 13.77 21.13
CA GLY A 423 -33.96 12.64 21.20
C GLY A 423 -35.08 12.69 20.17
N GLU A 424 -35.47 13.89 19.72
CA GLU A 424 -36.57 14.07 18.76
C GLU A 424 -36.14 13.59 17.36
N ARG A 425 -34.93 13.98 16.94
CA ARG A 425 -34.37 13.53 15.65
C ARG A 425 -34.04 12.05 15.64
N VAL A 426 -33.58 11.49 16.75
CA VAL A 426 -33.43 10.03 16.91
C VAL A 426 -34.78 9.34 16.64
N LEU A 427 -35.85 9.80 17.29
CA LEU A 427 -37.17 9.22 17.12
C LEU A 427 -37.70 9.43 15.70
N LEU A 428 -37.39 10.54 15.05
CA LEU A 428 -37.75 10.80 13.65
C LEU A 428 -37.11 9.76 12.71
N CYS A 429 -35.81 9.49 12.86
CA CYS A 429 -35.09 8.45 12.10
C CYS A 429 -35.70 7.08 12.33
N LEU A 430 -35.96 6.71 13.59
CA LEU A 430 -36.55 5.43 13.95
C LEU A 430 -37.98 5.25 13.42
N LYS A 431 -38.83 6.29 13.51
CA LYS A 431 -40.18 6.28 12.92
C LYS A 431 -40.12 6.18 11.39
N ARG A 432 -39.16 6.85 10.75
CA ARG A 432 -38.96 6.75 9.30
C ARG A 432 -38.51 5.35 8.89
N ALA A 433 -37.57 4.75 9.60
CA ALA A 433 -37.15 3.36 9.39
C ALA A 433 -38.33 2.40 9.55
N LEU A 434 -39.16 2.57 10.57
CA LEU A 434 -40.37 1.76 10.79
C LEU A 434 -41.38 1.89 9.62
N ARG A 435 -41.59 3.09 9.08
CA ARG A 435 -42.43 3.30 7.89
C ARG A 435 -41.87 2.58 6.66
N ILE A 436 -40.54 2.59 6.48
CA ILE A 436 -39.86 1.90 5.37
C ILE A 436 -40.00 0.38 5.53
N ALA A 437 -39.80 -0.15 6.74
CA ALA A 437 -39.97 -1.57 7.06
C ALA A 437 -41.40 -2.05 6.79
N ASN A 438 -42.41 -1.29 7.24
CA ASN A 438 -43.82 -1.57 6.93
C ASN A 438 -44.10 -1.59 5.41
N ALA A 439 -43.54 -0.65 4.66
CA ALA A 439 -43.71 -0.64 3.21
C ALA A 439 -42.99 -1.82 2.53
N ALA A 440 -41.86 -2.27 3.06
CA ALA A 440 -41.16 -3.47 2.59
C ALA A 440 -41.98 -4.75 2.88
N GLN A 441 -42.57 -4.85 4.07
CA GLN A 441 -43.47 -5.93 4.46
C GLN A 441 -44.69 -6.02 3.53
N GLN A 442 -45.33 -4.89 3.24
CA GLN A 442 -46.47 -4.82 2.34
C GLN A 442 -46.10 -5.28 0.92
N MET A 443 -44.95 -4.85 0.39
CA MET A 443 -44.48 -5.29 -0.93
C MET A 443 -44.20 -6.81 -0.96
N ALA A 444 -43.57 -7.35 0.08
CA ALA A 444 -43.30 -8.78 0.19
C ALA A 444 -44.59 -9.61 0.27
N SER A 445 -45.61 -9.13 0.99
CA SER A 445 -46.91 -9.83 1.09
C SER A 445 -47.66 -9.94 -0.25
N VAL A 446 -47.42 -9.01 -1.19
CA VAL A 446 -48.03 -8.99 -2.53
C VAL A 446 -47.28 -9.91 -3.50
N THR A 447 -45.96 -10.02 -3.38
CA THR A 447 -45.14 -10.94 -4.16
C THR A 447 -45.15 -12.33 -3.52
N ARG A 448 -46.16 -13.14 -3.85
CA ARG A 448 -46.33 -14.52 -3.34
C ARG A 448 -45.00 -15.31 -3.42
N GLY A 449 -44.38 -15.57 -2.26
CA GLY A 449 -43.20 -16.43 -2.14
C GLY A 449 -42.02 -15.88 -1.35
N SER A 450 -42.03 -14.62 -0.91
CA SER A 450 -40.99 -14.08 -0.02
C SER A 450 -41.61 -13.70 1.32
N ALA A 451 -41.16 -14.32 2.42
CA ALA A 451 -41.37 -13.77 3.76
C ALA A 451 -40.94 -12.30 3.76
N GLY A 452 -41.79 -11.43 4.28
CA GLY A 452 -41.41 -10.05 4.51
C GLY A 452 -40.41 -9.95 5.67
N PRO A 453 -39.60 -8.88 5.75
CA PRO A 453 -38.48 -8.81 6.66
C PRO A 453 -38.91 -8.51 8.10
N VAL A 454 -39.44 -9.53 8.79
CA VAL A 454 -39.58 -9.51 10.26
C VAL A 454 -38.24 -9.13 10.92
N THR A 455 -37.13 -9.55 10.33
CA THR A 455 -35.75 -9.16 10.68
C THR A 455 -35.56 -7.65 10.85
N LEU A 456 -36.10 -6.82 9.96
CA LEU A 456 -35.95 -5.36 10.05
C LEU A 456 -36.70 -4.79 11.26
N PHE A 457 -37.87 -5.32 11.60
CA PHE A 457 -38.59 -4.86 12.79
C PHE A 457 -37.84 -5.22 14.08
N VAL A 458 -37.24 -6.42 14.14
CA VAL A 458 -36.40 -6.83 15.27
C VAL A 458 -35.12 -5.98 15.36
N GLU A 459 -34.46 -5.70 14.24
CA GLU A 459 -33.31 -4.78 14.19
C GLU A 459 -33.68 -3.38 14.72
N ILE A 460 -34.81 -2.83 14.27
CA ILE A 460 -35.33 -1.55 14.77
C ILE A 460 -35.62 -1.64 16.27
N LEU A 461 -36.27 -2.70 16.75
CA LEU A 461 -36.55 -2.91 18.17
C LEU A 461 -35.27 -2.83 19.00
N ASN A 462 -34.20 -3.49 18.57
CA ASN A 462 -32.91 -3.43 19.25
C ASN A 462 -32.31 -2.00 19.27
N LYS A 463 -32.56 -1.19 18.25
CA LYS A 463 -32.20 0.24 18.27
C LYS A 463 -33.04 1.04 19.26
N TYR A 464 -34.34 0.79 19.35
CA TYR A 464 -35.20 1.39 20.38
C TYR A 464 -34.70 1.02 21.79
N LEU A 465 -34.39 -0.25 22.04
CA LEU A 465 -33.83 -0.72 23.30
C LEU A 465 -32.51 -0.02 23.64
N TYR A 466 -31.60 0.11 22.67
CA TYR A 466 -30.33 0.82 22.86
C TYR A 466 -30.54 2.28 23.31
N PHE A 467 -31.38 3.06 22.63
CA PHE A 467 -31.60 4.47 23.02
C PHE A 467 -32.41 4.60 24.31
N PHE A 468 -33.26 3.63 24.62
CA PHE A 468 -33.97 3.56 25.89
C PHE A 468 -32.99 3.38 27.07
N GLU A 469 -32.02 2.48 26.93
CA GLU A 469 -30.93 2.27 27.90
C GLU A 469 -30.02 3.48 28.05
N LYS A 470 -29.70 4.15 26.95
CA LYS A 470 -28.93 5.40 26.97
C LYS A 470 -29.71 6.60 27.51
N GLY A 471 -30.95 6.41 27.94
CA GLY A 471 -31.74 7.42 28.64
C GLY A 471 -32.40 8.45 27.73
N ASN A 472 -32.67 8.13 26.47
CA ASN A 472 -33.41 9.02 25.58
C ASN A 472 -34.88 9.14 26.03
N PRO A 473 -35.36 10.32 26.46
CA PRO A 473 -36.72 10.48 27.00
C PRO A 473 -37.81 10.32 25.94
N GLN A 474 -37.48 10.48 24.66
CA GLN A 474 -38.43 10.37 23.55
C GLN A 474 -38.73 8.90 23.19
N VAL A 475 -37.87 7.97 23.63
CA VAL A 475 -38.11 6.54 23.47
C VAL A 475 -38.84 6.06 24.73
N THR A 476 -40.12 5.74 24.57
CA THR A 476 -40.99 5.32 25.68
C THR A 476 -41.17 3.81 25.72
N SER A 477 -41.46 3.27 26.90
CA SER A 477 -41.81 1.86 27.08
C SER A 477 -43.05 1.46 26.28
N SER A 478 -44.00 2.37 26.08
CA SER A 478 -45.18 2.15 25.24
C SER A 478 -44.81 1.97 23.76
N ALA A 479 -43.87 2.77 23.24
CA ALA A 479 -43.39 2.60 21.86
C ALA A 479 -42.68 1.26 21.65
N ILE A 480 -41.88 0.82 22.63
CA ILE A 480 -41.24 -0.50 22.61
C ILE A 480 -42.30 -1.61 22.67
N GLN A 481 -43.30 -1.49 23.55
CA GLN A 481 -44.39 -2.45 23.67
C GLN A 481 -45.17 -2.61 22.36
N SER A 482 -45.56 -1.50 21.73
CA SER A 482 -46.26 -1.54 20.44
C SER A 482 -45.44 -2.22 19.35
N LEU A 483 -44.11 -2.06 19.35
CA LEU A 483 -43.23 -2.70 18.38
C LEU A 483 -43.07 -4.20 18.65
N VAL A 484 -42.98 -4.62 19.91
CA VAL A 484 -42.98 -6.05 20.29
C VAL A 484 -44.28 -6.73 19.88
N GLU A 485 -45.42 -6.09 20.11
CA GLU A 485 -46.73 -6.60 19.69
C GLU A 485 -46.83 -6.71 18.16
N LEU A 486 -46.34 -5.70 17.43
CA LEU A 486 -46.27 -5.74 15.98
C LEU A 486 -45.43 -6.92 15.48
N ILE A 487 -44.23 -7.14 16.04
CA ILE A 487 -43.36 -8.25 15.65
C ILE A 487 -44.05 -9.60 15.91
N LYS A 488 -44.68 -9.78 17.08
CA LYS A 488 -45.42 -11.02 17.39
C LYS A 488 -46.55 -11.29 16.42
N ASN A 489 -47.32 -10.26 16.07
CA ASN A 489 -48.43 -10.39 15.13
C ASN A 489 -47.93 -10.78 13.73
N GLU A 490 -46.84 -10.17 13.26
CA GLU A 490 -46.24 -10.50 11.96
C GLU A 490 -45.63 -11.91 11.94
N MET A 491 -44.97 -12.35 13.02
CA MET A 491 -44.43 -13.72 13.15
C MET A 491 -45.51 -14.80 13.20
N GLN A 492 -46.69 -14.47 13.73
CA GLN A 492 -47.84 -15.37 13.81
C GLN A 492 -48.66 -15.40 12.51
N SER A 493 -48.34 -14.56 11.52
CA SER A 493 -49.08 -14.50 10.27
C SER A 493 -48.72 -15.68 9.35
N ASP A 494 -49.74 -16.42 8.90
CA ASP A 494 -49.62 -17.61 8.02
C ASP A 494 -48.97 -17.33 6.63
N SER A 495 -48.65 -16.06 6.33
CA SER A 495 -47.98 -15.61 5.10
C SER A 495 -46.45 -15.62 5.16
N THR A 496 -45.84 -15.94 6.30
CA THR A 496 -44.38 -15.90 6.48
C THR A 496 -43.78 -17.29 6.37
N THR A 497 -42.93 -17.55 5.38
CA THR A 497 -41.95 -18.63 5.46
C THR A 497 -41.02 -18.31 6.65
N GLN A 498 -41.00 -19.16 7.66
CA GLN A 498 -40.14 -18.99 8.84
C GLN A 498 -38.68 -18.85 8.39
N ASP A 499 -38.10 -17.67 8.58
CA ASP A 499 -36.65 -17.52 8.51
C ASP A 499 -36.09 -17.91 9.88
N PRO A 500 -35.43 -19.08 10.01
CA PRO A 500 -34.94 -19.56 11.30
C PRO A 500 -33.98 -18.55 11.97
N ALA A 501 -33.34 -17.67 11.20
CA ALA A 501 -32.49 -16.61 11.73
C ALA A 501 -33.29 -15.49 12.42
N SER A 502 -34.43 -15.05 11.86
CA SER A 502 -35.27 -14.00 12.48
C SER A 502 -35.90 -14.47 13.78
N ASP A 503 -36.33 -15.72 13.79
CA ASP A 503 -36.94 -16.36 14.95
C ASP A 503 -35.91 -16.51 16.07
N THR A 504 -34.69 -16.95 15.75
CA THR A 504 -33.59 -17.04 16.73
C THR A 504 -33.20 -15.66 17.29
N PHE A 505 -33.19 -14.62 16.44
CA PHE A 505 -32.81 -13.26 16.85
C PHE A 505 -33.86 -12.61 17.77
N PHE A 506 -35.14 -12.79 17.45
CA PHE A 506 -36.24 -12.35 18.33
C PHE A 506 -36.27 -13.17 19.63
N VAL A 507 -36.12 -14.49 19.54
CA VAL A 507 -36.02 -15.40 20.70
C VAL A 507 -34.82 -15.09 21.59
N SER A 508 -33.77 -14.44 21.08
CA SER A 508 -32.64 -13.95 21.91
C SER A 508 -32.90 -12.57 22.52
N THR A 509 -33.67 -11.72 21.83
CA THR A 509 -34.03 -10.38 22.29
C THR A 509 -35.04 -10.43 23.45
N VAL A 510 -35.95 -11.39 23.44
CA VAL A 510 -36.96 -11.58 24.50
C VAL A 510 -36.34 -11.87 25.89
N PRO A 511 -35.43 -12.85 26.05
CA PRO A 511 -34.69 -13.09 27.28
C PRO A 511 -33.87 -11.89 27.73
N TYR A 512 -33.31 -11.09 26.81
CA TYR A 512 -32.58 -9.88 27.17
C TYR A 512 -33.49 -8.86 27.87
N ILE A 513 -34.70 -8.65 27.35
CA ILE A 513 -35.69 -7.76 27.99
C ILE A 513 -36.11 -8.32 29.36
N GLN A 514 -36.29 -9.64 29.49
CA GLN A 514 -36.62 -10.28 30.77
C GLN A 514 -35.48 -10.14 31.78
N TYR A 515 -34.24 -10.37 31.36
CA TYR A 515 -33.04 -10.18 32.19
C TYR A 515 -32.92 -8.74 32.70
N GLN A 516 -33.17 -7.73 31.85
CA GLN A 516 -33.13 -6.33 32.28
C GLN A 516 -34.22 -5.99 33.32
N LYS A 517 -35.35 -6.70 33.32
CA LYS A 517 -36.36 -6.60 34.39
C LYS A 517 -35.89 -7.24 35.69
N GLU A 518 -35.37 -8.45 35.61
CA GLU A 518 -34.93 -9.24 36.78
C GLU A 518 -33.72 -8.62 37.49
N LYS A 519 -32.86 -7.94 36.75
CA LYS A 519 -31.66 -7.24 37.27
C LYS A 519 -31.99 -6.17 38.32
N GLY A 520 -33.22 -5.64 38.33
CA GLY A 520 -33.68 -4.62 39.29
C GLY A 520 -32.99 -3.25 39.16
N GLY A 521 -33.43 -2.27 39.95
CA GLY A 521 -32.97 -0.88 39.93
C GLY A 521 -33.72 0.03 38.94
N MET A 522 -33.26 1.28 38.76
CA MET A 522 -33.94 2.29 37.91
C MET A 522 -34.16 1.83 36.45
N MET A 523 -33.32 0.92 35.94
CA MET A 523 -33.50 0.35 34.60
C MET A 523 -34.58 -0.75 34.61
N GLY A 524 -34.61 -1.62 35.63
CA GLY A 524 -35.64 -2.64 35.79
C GLY A 524 -37.06 -2.04 35.90
N GLU A 525 -37.22 -0.96 36.65
CA GLU A 525 -38.49 -0.20 36.75
C GLU A 525 -38.94 0.38 35.39
N LYS A 526 -37.99 0.83 34.57
CA LYS A 526 -38.26 1.32 33.22
C LYS A 526 -38.72 0.20 32.27
N TYR A 527 -38.21 -1.02 32.45
CA TYR A 527 -38.55 -2.19 31.64
C TYR A 527 -39.84 -2.91 32.09
N GLU A 528 -40.24 -2.75 33.34
CA GLU A 528 -41.44 -3.35 33.93
C GLU A 528 -42.72 -3.26 33.06
N PRO A 529 -43.07 -2.10 32.46
CA PRO A 529 -44.26 -1.98 31.60
C PRO A 529 -44.19 -2.73 30.26
N ILE A 530 -43.02 -3.20 29.81
CA ILE A 530 -42.85 -3.87 28.51
C ILE A 530 -43.18 -5.36 28.65
N LYS A 531 -44.33 -5.82 28.17
CA LYS A 531 -44.76 -7.23 28.19
C LYS A 531 -44.22 -7.98 26.97
N VAL A 532 -43.30 -8.89 27.21
CA VAL A 532 -42.64 -9.73 26.19
C VAL A 532 -43.07 -11.17 26.30
#